data_AF-A0A9D2AC65-F1
#
_entry.id   AF-A0A9D2AC65-F1
#
_cell.length_a   1.000
_cell.length_b   1.000
_cell.length_c   1.000
_cell.angle_alpha   90.00
_cell.angle_beta   90.00
_cell.angle_gamma   90.00
#
_symmetry.space_group_name_H-M   'P 1'
#
loop_
_entity.id
_entity.type
_entity.pdbx_description
1 polymer ?
#
loop_
_entity_poly.entity_id
_entity_poly.type
_entity_poly.pdbx_seq_one_letter_code
_entity_poly.pdbx_strand_id
1 'polypeptide(L)'
;PAKVFRETFERHAVPEARKGEFMPELFRDPFLEDVTDEYLHTADVTVPAAFRVAGRPEHAYLCVFNDLDWQPTAIGTWEGGKAHFTGMGKGIVYLPVYYEGRRMRAFHYPFVLTASGTAEFLVPEEGKRLALHLERKYPYDEVQYEYSHVLCGARIEVSNDACSFDSIGCFPAENHYYFSAALPDSLPACRYWQVQATGEAYFAEVLFYDGEGRLIPRDSLLYRGSAFDGDMFTNVRSSRINAVFREPVRVARVVCLPRSDGNGVYPGDEYELLYYAANGWRSLGRQRATDYSVDYGDVPAGALYWLRNRTKGVEERVFTVEDGQARFW
;
A
#
# COMPACT_ATOMS: atom_id res chain seq x y z
N PRO A 1 16.40 6.34 1.24
CA PRO A 1 16.79 5.28 2.20
C PRO A 1 17.02 5.92 3.57
N ALA A 2 16.85 5.17 4.67
CA ALA A 2 17.02 5.73 6.01
C ALA A 2 18.48 5.81 6.46
N LYS A 3 19.21 4.72 6.22
CA LYS A 3 20.66 4.59 6.40
C LYS A 3 21.25 3.79 5.24
N VAL A 4 22.51 4.04 4.93
CA VAL A 4 23.29 3.31 3.93
C VAL A 4 24.56 2.83 4.62
N PHE A 5 24.75 1.52 4.68
CA PHE A 5 25.95 0.90 5.23
C PHE A 5 26.81 0.32 4.12
N ARG A 6 28.12 0.57 4.18
CA ARG A 6 29.12 0.00 3.29
C ARG A 6 29.86 -1.11 4.03
N GLU A 7 29.94 -2.29 3.42
CA GLU A 7 30.84 -3.34 3.89
C GLU A 7 32.29 -2.97 3.57
N THR A 8 33.17 -3.08 4.55
CA THR A 8 34.59 -2.77 4.43
C THR A 8 35.45 -3.91 4.97
N PHE A 9 36.72 -3.96 4.58
CA PHE A 9 37.71 -4.86 5.20
C PHE A 9 38.40 -4.21 6.41
N GLU A 10 38.17 -2.92 6.65
CA GLU A 10 38.72 -2.18 7.76
C GLU A 10 37.83 -2.34 9.00
N ARG A 11 38.45 -2.35 10.18
CA ARG A 11 37.71 -2.46 11.43
C ARG A 11 37.36 -1.07 11.97
N HIS A 12 36.08 -0.72 11.92
CA HIS A 12 35.54 0.51 12.48
C HIS A 12 35.20 0.37 13.97
N ALA A 13 35.10 1.50 14.66
CA ALA A 13 34.64 1.54 16.04
C ALA A 13 33.14 1.22 16.09
N VAL A 14 32.74 0.33 17.01
CA VAL A 14 31.34 0.00 17.27
C VAL A 14 30.94 0.53 18.64
N PRO A 15 29.67 0.93 18.85
CA PRO A 15 29.18 1.36 20.15
C PRO A 15 29.36 0.26 21.21
N GLU A 16 29.81 0.64 22.40
CA GLU A 16 29.94 -0.30 23.53
C GLU A 16 28.63 -0.39 24.30
N ALA A 17 27.98 -1.54 24.28
CA ALA A 17 26.81 -1.77 25.12
C ALA A 17 27.22 -1.97 26.59
N ARG A 18 26.48 -1.35 27.53
CA ARG A 18 26.59 -1.68 28.95
C ARG A 18 26.39 -3.17 29.19
N LYS A 19 27.03 -3.70 30.23
CA LYS A 19 26.90 -5.11 30.61
C LYS A 19 25.43 -5.49 30.83
N GLY A 20 24.89 -6.30 29.92
CA GLY A 20 23.50 -6.78 29.95
C GLY A 20 22.51 -5.97 29.10
N GLU A 21 22.92 -4.88 28.47
CA GLU A 21 22.11 -4.17 27.46
C GLU A 21 22.15 -4.95 26.14
N PHE A 22 21.00 -5.16 25.52
CA PHE A 22 20.91 -5.82 24.23
C PHE A 22 21.14 -4.81 23.10
N MET A 23 21.97 -5.19 22.14
CA MET A 23 22.24 -4.41 20.93
C MET A 23 22.03 -5.29 19.69
N PRO A 24 21.24 -4.83 18.70
CA PRO A 24 21.08 -5.53 17.42
C PRO A 24 22.41 -5.83 16.73
N GLU A 25 22.47 -6.90 15.95
CA GLU A 25 23.68 -7.36 15.25
C GLU A 25 24.24 -6.32 14.29
N LEU A 26 23.36 -5.61 13.58
CA LEU A 26 23.71 -4.53 12.65
C LEU A 26 24.70 -3.51 13.26
N PHE A 27 24.56 -3.19 14.56
CA PHE A 27 25.37 -2.17 15.22
C PHE A 27 26.59 -2.75 15.96
N ARG A 28 26.76 -4.07 15.93
CA ARG A 28 27.90 -4.78 16.54
C ARG A 28 28.93 -5.21 15.51
N ASP A 29 28.61 -5.11 14.22
CA ASP A 29 29.52 -5.48 13.14
C ASP A 29 30.52 -4.34 12.87
N PRO A 30 31.81 -4.54 13.15
CA PRO A 30 32.81 -3.50 12.94
C PRO A 30 33.22 -3.34 11.47
N PHE A 31 32.70 -4.15 10.55
CA PHE A 31 32.97 -4.07 9.11
C PHE A 31 31.86 -3.34 8.35
N LEU A 32 30.88 -2.79 9.06
CA LEU A 32 29.85 -1.92 8.51
C LEU A 32 30.15 -0.47 8.85
N GLU A 33 30.37 0.33 7.81
CA GLU A 33 30.53 1.78 7.92
C GLU A 33 29.22 2.48 7.53
N ASP A 34 28.73 3.39 8.35
CA ASP A 34 27.61 4.27 7.99
C ASP A 34 28.12 5.36 7.03
N VAL A 35 27.70 5.26 5.78
CA VAL A 35 28.09 6.16 4.68
C VAL A 35 26.90 6.98 4.19
N THR A 36 25.86 7.11 5.00
CA THR A 36 24.60 7.75 4.61
C THR A 36 24.81 9.16 4.06
N ASP A 37 25.73 9.93 4.65
CA ASP A 37 26.06 11.30 4.24
C ASP A 37 26.76 11.39 2.88
N GLU A 38 27.36 10.30 2.38
CA GLU A 38 27.94 10.26 1.03
C GLU A 38 26.85 10.22 -0.06
N TYR A 39 25.64 9.74 0.29
CA TYR A 39 24.57 9.49 -0.67
C TYR A 39 23.35 10.39 -0.47
N LEU A 40 23.14 10.93 0.74
CA LEU A 40 21.93 11.67 1.10
C LEU A 40 22.26 12.99 1.79
N HIS A 41 21.38 13.98 1.61
CA HIS A 41 21.30 15.09 2.56
C HIS A 41 20.57 14.60 3.81
N THR A 42 21.28 14.57 4.93
CA THR A 42 20.78 14.05 6.19
C THR A 42 20.39 15.16 7.17
N ALA A 43 19.83 14.76 8.31
CA ALA A 43 19.64 15.62 9.46
C ALA A 43 19.89 14.85 10.76
N ASP A 44 20.39 15.54 11.76
CA ASP A 44 20.42 15.05 13.13
C ASP A 44 19.05 15.24 13.78
N VAL A 45 18.63 14.31 14.62
CA VAL A 45 17.34 14.38 15.30
C VAL A 45 17.47 13.99 16.76
N THR A 46 16.82 14.77 17.62
CA THR A 46 16.70 14.47 19.06
C THR A 46 15.25 14.17 19.38
N VAL A 47 15.00 12.98 19.93
CA VAL A 47 13.64 12.50 20.24
C VAL A 47 13.48 12.37 21.75
N PRO A 48 12.57 13.14 22.39
CA PRO A 48 12.28 12.97 23.81
C PRO A 48 11.48 11.70 24.08
N ALA A 49 11.52 11.21 25.32
CA ALA A 49 10.58 10.18 25.77
C ALA A 49 9.18 10.79 25.97
N ALA A 50 8.18 10.25 25.28
CA ALA A 50 6.76 10.50 25.60
C ALA A 50 6.13 9.35 26.38
N PHE A 51 6.69 8.15 26.28
CA PHE A 51 6.23 6.98 27.02
C PHE A 51 7.20 6.63 28.15
N ARG A 52 6.71 5.87 29.13
CA ARG A 52 7.53 5.39 30.22
C ARG A 52 8.64 4.47 29.69
N VAL A 53 9.88 4.87 29.97
CA VAL A 53 11.06 4.04 29.70
C VAL A 53 11.41 3.27 30.96
N ALA A 54 11.49 1.94 30.83
CA ALA A 54 11.94 1.07 31.89
C ALA A 54 13.48 1.02 31.89
N GLY A 55 14.08 1.05 33.08
CA GLY A 55 15.54 1.01 33.23
C GLY A 55 16.23 2.32 32.87
N ARG A 56 17.50 2.21 32.46
CA ARG A 56 18.36 3.33 32.03
C ARG A 56 19.12 2.89 30.78
N PRO A 57 18.45 2.83 29.61
CA PRO A 57 19.14 2.50 28.36
C PRO A 57 20.27 3.49 28.13
N GLU A 58 21.36 3.01 27.55
CA GLU A 58 22.46 3.83 27.05
C GLU A 58 22.28 4.07 25.55
N HIS A 59 21.64 3.12 24.88
CA HIS A 59 21.34 3.18 23.46
C HIS A 59 19.84 3.19 23.19
N ALA A 60 19.47 3.95 22.17
CA ALA A 60 18.16 3.93 21.56
C ALA A 60 18.30 3.70 20.06
N TYR A 61 17.19 3.37 19.41
CA TYR A 61 17.19 2.99 18.00
C TYR A 61 16.05 3.69 17.27
N LEU A 62 16.27 4.02 16.00
CA LEU A 62 15.19 4.35 15.08
C LEU A 62 14.95 3.15 14.19
N CYS A 63 13.68 2.75 14.10
CA CYS A 63 13.22 1.70 13.20
C CYS A 63 12.52 2.28 11.98
N VAL A 64 12.65 1.61 10.84
CA VAL A 64 11.79 1.82 9.65
C VAL A 64 10.85 0.64 9.49
N PHE A 65 9.68 0.87 8.89
CA PHE A 65 8.73 -0.20 8.62
C PHE A 65 9.05 -0.86 7.29
N ASN A 66 9.59 -2.07 7.33
CA ASN A 66 9.93 -2.88 6.16
C ASN A 66 9.60 -4.35 6.45
N ASP A 67 9.29 -5.11 5.41
CA ASP A 67 8.96 -6.54 5.53
C ASP A 67 7.87 -6.83 6.56
N LEU A 68 6.87 -5.93 6.62
CA LEU A 68 5.72 -5.98 7.53
C LEU A 68 6.08 -5.85 9.02
N ASP A 69 7.27 -5.34 9.36
CA ASP A 69 7.71 -5.15 10.74
C ASP A 69 8.62 -3.90 10.94
N TRP A 70 8.84 -3.52 12.18
CA TRP A 70 9.74 -2.43 12.56
C TRP A 70 11.19 -2.93 12.65
N GLN A 71 12.02 -2.52 11.69
CA GLN A 71 13.42 -2.91 11.59
C GLN A 71 14.36 -1.81 12.12
N PRO A 72 15.19 -2.06 13.15
CA PRO A 72 16.18 -1.10 13.62
C PRO A 72 17.17 -0.75 12.50
N THR A 73 17.30 0.54 12.19
CA THR A 73 18.19 1.00 11.10
C THR A 73 19.26 1.98 11.57
N ALA A 74 19.04 2.66 12.70
CA ALA A 74 20.00 3.58 13.28
C ALA A 74 20.08 3.40 14.79
N ILE A 75 21.26 3.64 15.34
CA ILE A 75 21.54 3.67 16.78
C ILE A 75 21.83 5.11 17.20
N GLY A 76 21.41 5.45 18.41
CA GLY A 76 21.61 6.77 19.01
C GLY A 76 21.91 6.66 20.50
N THR A 77 22.46 7.73 21.07
CA THR A 77 22.80 7.81 22.49
C THR A 77 21.59 8.27 23.30
N TRP A 78 21.42 7.70 24.49
CA TRP A 78 20.35 8.07 25.42
C TRP A 78 20.87 8.91 26.57
N GLU A 79 20.42 10.16 26.67
CA GLU A 79 20.80 11.09 27.73
C GLU A 79 19.62 11.95 28.18
N GLY A 80 19.47 12.14 29.49
CA GLY A 80 18.48 13.07 30.05
C GLY A 80 17.02 12.80 29.66
N GLY A 81 16.66 11.55 29.32
CA GLY A 81 15.32 11.19 28.87
C GLY A 81 15.05 11.49 27.39
N LYS A 82 16.11 11.68 26.60
CA LYS A 82 16.05 11.91 25.15
C LYS A 82 17.06 11.01 24.45
N ALA A 83 16.78 10.68 23.20
CA ALA A 83 17.68 9.97 22.32
C ALA A 83 18.21 10.92 21.22
N HIS A 84 19.50 10.85 20.93
CA HIS A 84 20.17 11.63 19.89
C HIS A 84 20.63 10.72 18.76
N PHE A 85 20.23 11.03 17.52
CA PHE A 85 20.58 10.28 16.32
C PHE A 85 21.21 11.22 15.29
N THR A 86 22.27 10.78 14.64
CA THR A 86 23.03 11.59 13.67
C THR A 86 22.88 11.06 12.26
N GLY A 87 22.95 11.96 11.27
CA GLY A 87 23.00 11.60 9.85
C GLY A 87 21.80 10.79 9.37
N MET A 88 20.58 11.18 9.75
CA MET A 88 19.36 10.45 9.38
C MET A 88 18.83 10.87 8.01
N GLY A 89 18.42 9.88 7.20
CA GLY A 89 17.70 10.12 5.95
C GLY A 89 16.34 10.81 6.18
N LYS A 90 16.03 11.82 5.38
CA LYS A 90 14.82 12.64 5.46
C LYS A 90 13.69 12.10 4.57
N GLY A 91 12.46 12.53 4.83
CA GLY A 91 11.25 12.11 4.12
C GLY A 91 10.80 10.70 4.44
N ILE A 92 11.03 10.23 5.68
CA ILE A 92 10.83 8.84 6.10
C ILE A 92 10.10 8.82 7.45
N VAL A 93 9.28 7.79 7.67
CA VAL A 93 8.69 7.49 8.97
C VAL A 93 9.64 6.63 9.80
N TYR A 94 9.94 7.11 11.01
CA TYR A 94 10.74 6.42 12.00
C TYR A 94 9.91 6.06 13.23
N LEU A 95 10.11 4.87 13.78
CA LEU A 95 9.65 4.51 15.12
C LEU A 95 10.83 4.54 16.11
N PRO A 96 10.80 5.43 17.12
CA PRO A 96 11.82 5.48 18.16
C PRO A 96 11.62 4.41 19.23
N VAL A 97 12.61 3.53 19.40
CA VAL A 97 12.57 2.37 20.29
C VAL A 97 13.82 2.22 21.16
N TYR A 98 13.67 1.47 22.25
CA TYR A 98 14.76 0.93 23.07
C TYR A 98 14.49 -0.55 23.33
N TYR A 99 15.48 -1.25 23.91
CA TYR A 99 15.32 -2.66 24.29
C TYR A 99 15.19 -2.81 25.81
N GLU A 100 14.08 -3.44 26.22
CA GLU A 100 13.89 -3.97 27.57
C GLU A 100 14.22 -5.46 27.56
N GLY A 101 15.45 -5.82 27.97
CA GLY A 101 16.01 -7.14 27.68
C GLY A 101 16.16 -7.30 26.17
N ARG A 102 15.51 -8.29 25.56
CA ARG A 102 15.46 -8.47 24.09
C ARG A 102 14.17 -7.97 23.44
N ARG A 103 13.28 -7.36 24.23
CA ARG A 103 11.99 -6.89 23.73
C ARG A 103 12.11 -5.44 23.28
N MET A 104 11.81 -5.19 22.01
CA MET A 104 11.72 -3.84 21.48
C MET A 104 10.51 -3.12 22.09
N ARG A 105 10.74 -1.88 22.55
CA ARG A 105 9.74 -1.01 23.18
C ARG A 105 9.83 0.38 22.58
N ALA A 106 8.72 0.89 22.06
CA ALA A 106 8.66 2.29 21.66
C ALA A 106 8.74 3.21 22.89
N PHE A 107 9.49 4.31 22.79
CA PHE A 107 9.52 5.36 23.81
C PHE A 107 8.82 6.65 23.38
N HIS A 108 8.41 6.72 22.11
CA HIS A 108 7.57 7.78 21.57
C HIS A 108 6.75 7.22 20.40
N TYR A 109 5.73 7.97 19.95
CA TYR A 109 5.02 7.72 18.69
C TYR A 109 5.97 7.74 17.47
N PRO A 110 5.60 7.06 16.36
CA PRO A 110 6.27 7.23 15.09
C PRO A 110 6.28 8.71 14.67
N PHE A 111 7.26 9.10 13.86
CA PHE A 111 7.35 10.46 13.33
C PHE A 111 7.88 10.46 11.91
N VAL A 112 7.47 11.46 11.13
CA VAL A 112 8.09 11.79 9.86
C VAL A 112 9.28 12.69 10.14
N LEU A 113 10.47 12.33 9.67
CA LEU A 113 11.59 13.27 9.59
C LEU A 113 11.44 14.06 8.30
N THR A 114 11.01 15.32 8.36
CA THR A 114 10.67 16.12 7.18
C THR A 114 11.91 16.50 6.36
N ALA A 115 11.70 17.05 5.16
CA ALA A 115 12.77 17.55 4.31
C ALA A 115 13.62 18.67 4.96
N SER A 116 13.04 19.41 5.92
CA SER A 116 13.74 20.42 6.73
C SER A 116 14.52 19.82 7.91
N GLY A 117 14.43 18.52 8.17
CA GLY A 117 15.04 17.86 9.32
C GLY A 117 14.22 18.01 10.60
N THR A 118 12.93 18.32 10.50
CA THR A 118 12.03 18.43 11.66
C THR A 118 11.34 17.09 11.92
N ALA A 119 11.24 16.69 13.19
CA ALA A 119 10.47 15.51 13.57
C ALA A 119 9.00 15.89 13.80
N GLU A 120 8.11 15.36 12.95
CA GLU A 120 6.65 15.53 13.07
C GLU A 120 6.01 14.23 13.54
N PHE A 121 5.56 14.22 14.80
CA PHE A 121 5.03 13.01 15.44
C PHE A 121 3.61 12.68 14.98
N LEU A 122 3.40 11.40 14.65
CA LEU A 122 2.14 10.83 14.20
C LEU A 122 1.35 10.34 15.40
N VAL A 123 0.74 11.29 16.11
CA VAL A 123 -0.03 11.06 17.33
C VAL A 123 -1.52 10.98 16.99
N PRO A 124 -2.23 9.89 17.36
CA PRO A 124 -3.67 9.82 17.21
C PRO A 124 -4.38 10.98 17.93
N GLU A 125 -5.12 11.79 17.19
CA GLU A 125 -5.85 12.95 17.72
C GLU A 125 -7.08 12.51 18.51
N GLU A 126 -7.17 12.96 19.77
CA GLU A 126 -8.38 12.74 20.58
C GLU A 126 -9.54 13.57 20.01
N GLY A 127 -10.71 12.94 19.85
CA GLY A 127 -11.95 13.60 19.41
C GLY A 127 -12.09 13.87 17.90
N LYS A 128 -11.01 13.75 17.10
CA LYS A 128 -11.10 13.89 15.64
C LYS A 128 -11.16 12.52 14.96
N ARG A 129 -12.14 12.35 14.06
CA ARG A 129 -12.40 11.10 13.33
C ARG A 129 -12.48 11.35 11.84
N LEU A 130 -11.98 10.39 11.09
CA LEU A 130 -11.94 10.38 9.64
C LEU A 130 -12.76 9.18 9.13
N ALA A 131 -13.42 9.40 8.00
CA ALA A 131 -13.87 8.32 7.13
C ALA A 131 -12.81 8.11 6.06
N LEU A 132 -12.32 6.87 5.91
CA LEU A 132 -11.33 6.49 4.91
C LEU A 132 -11.94 5.55 3.89
N HIS A 133 -11.72 5.87 2.62
CA HIS A 133 -11.94 4.99 1.48
C HIS A 133 -10.58 4.49 1.00
N LEU A 134 -10.33 3.19 1.09
CA LEU A 134 -9.02 2.61 0.76
C LEU A 134 -9.17 1.62 -0.40
N GLU A 135 -8.41 1.86 -1.46
CA GLU A 135 -8.41 1.03 -2.68
C GLU A 135 -7.13 0.20 -2.84
N ARG A 136 -6.10 0.46 -2.02
CA ARG A 136 -4.78 -0.21 -2.08
C ARG A 136 -4.12 -0.33 -0.73
N LYS A 137 -3.19 -1.29 -0.63
CA LYS A 137 -2.34 -1.56 0.55
C LYS A 137 -0.86 -1.22 0.34
N TYR A 138 -0.48 -0.79 -0.87
CA TYR A 138 0.89 -0.45 -1.27
C TYR A 138 0.86 0.75 -2.24
N PRO A 139 1.91 1.60 -2.25
CA PRO A 139 2.01 2.73 -3.18
C PRO A 139 1.75 2.32 -4.64
N TYR A 140 1.22 3.28 -5.38
CA TYR A 140 1.01 3.16 -6.81
C TYR A 140 2.17 3.80 -7.55
N ASP A 141 2.89 3.02 -8.35
CA ASP A 141 4.08 3.47 -9.06
C ASP A 141 3.79 3.83 -10.53
N GLU A 142 4.82 4.36 -11.19
CA GLU A 142 4.77 4.79 -12.59
C GLU A 142 4.44 3.64 -13.55
N VAL A 143 4.92 2.43 -13.29
CA VAL A 143 4.66 1.26 -14.14
C VAL A 143 3.19 0.87 -14.07
N GLN A 144 2.63 0.84 -12.86
CA GLN A 144 1.20 0.58 -12.67
C GLN A 144 0.34 1.69 -13.29
N TYR A 145 0.80 2.95 -13.22
CA TYR A 145 0.15 4.08 -13.91
C TYR A 145 0.10 3.88 -15.42
N GLU A 146 1.21 3.49 -16.05
CA GLU A 146 1.27 3.28 -17.50
C GLU A 146 0.34 2.15 -17.97
N TYR A 147 0.31 1.02 -17.24
CA TYR A 147 -0.53 -0.12 -17.61
C TYR A 147 -2.03 0.19 -17.56
N SER A 148 -2.46 1.02 -16.63
CA SER A 148 -3.87 1.39 -16.49
C SER A 148 -4.24 2.61 -17.33
N HIS A 149 -3.31 3.53 -17.62
CA HIS A 149 -3.63 4.79 -18.32
C HIS A 149 -4.26 4.56 -19.70
N VAL A 150 -3.83 3.51 -20.42
CA VAL A 150 -4.38 3.12 -21.73
C VAL A 150 -5.83 2.60 -21.68
N LEU A 151 -6.38 2.38 -20.48
CA LEU A 151 -7.78 2.06 -20.25
C LEU A 151 -8.65 3.28 -19.89
N CYS A 152 -8.04 4.43 -19.60
CA CYS A 152 -8.77 5.68 -19.39
C CYS A 152 -9.59 6.01 -20.64
N GLY A 153 -10.91 6.15 -20.49
CA GLY A 153 -11.81 6.40 -21.61
C GLY A 153 -11.96 5.22 -22.59
N ALA A 154 -11.51 4.01 -22.25
CA ALA A 154 -11.73 2.83 -23.09
C ALA A 154 -13.22 2.59 -23.30
N ARG A 155 -13.62 2.27 -24.53
CA ARG A 155 -15.02 2.13 -24.92
C ARG A 155 -15.54 0.75 -24.57
N ILE A 156 -16.81 0.71 -24.16
CA ILE A 156 -17.58 -0.49 -23.96
C ILE A 156 -18.58 -0.58 -25.10
N GLU A 157 -18.49 -1.65 -25.87
CA GLU A 157 -19.23 -1.84 -27.10
C GLU A 157 -19.96 -3.19 -27.05
N VAL A 158 -21.16 -3.25 -27.63
CA VAL A 158 -22.02 -4.45 -27.57
C VAL A 158 -22.67 -4.76 -28.91
N SER A 159 -23.11 -6.00 -29.07
CA SER A 159 -23.94 -6.39 -30.19
C SER A 159 -24.75 -7.67 -29.98
N ASN A 160 -25.75 -7.86 -30.84
CA ASN A 160 -26.37 -9.16 -31.12
C ASN A 160 -26.07 -9.69 -32.53
N ASP A 161 -25.27 -8.95 -33.32
CA ASP A 161 -24.69 -9.35 -34.60
C ASP A 161 -23.16 -9.31 -34.49
N ALA A 162 -22.47 -10.39 -34.84
CA ALA A 162 -21.02 -10.48 -34.72
C ALA A 162 -20.25 -9.49 -35.62
N CYS A 163 -20.92 -8.87 -36.60
CA CYS A 163 -20.29 -8.01 -37.60
C CYS A 163 -20.34 -6.50 -37.30
N SER A 164 -21.13 -6.05 -36.33
CA SER A 164 -21.32 -4.62 -36.02
C SER A 164 -21.48 -4.42 -34.53
N PHE A 165 -20.86 -3.39 -33.94
CA PHE A 165 -20.92 -3.11 -32.50
C PHE A 165 -21.36 -1.68 -32.24
N ASP A 166 -22.24 -1.51 -31.27
CA ASP A 166 -22.69 -0.22 -30.78
C ASP A 166 -21.90 0.17 -29.53
N SER A 167 -21.36 1.39 -29.50
CA SER A 167 -20.71 1.95 -28.31
C SER A 167 -21.76 2.42 -27.32
N ILE A 168 -21.77 1.85 -26.11
CA ILE A 168 -22.77 2.13 -25.08
C ILE A 168 -22.22 2.96 -23.92
N GLY A 169 -20.91 3.21 -23.90
CA GLY A 169 -20.25 4.03 -22.89
C GLY A 169 -18.74 3.87 -22.94
N CYS A 170 -18.06 4.44 -21.95
CA CYS A 170 -16.64 4.27 -21.72
C CYS A 170 -16.33 4.20 -20.23
N PHE A 171 -15.14 3.70 -19.90
CA PHE A 171 -14.58 3.84 -18.56
C PHE A 171 -14.23 5.30 -18.23
N PRO A 172 -14.08 5.65 -16.93
CA PRO A 172 -13.64 6.98 -16.50
C PRO A 172 -12.37 7.45 -17.23
N ALA A 173 -12.24 8.77 -17.37
CA ALA A 173 -11.07 9.39 -17.99
C ALA A 173 -9.88 9.48 -17.02
N GLU A 174 -10.18 9.46 -15.73
CA GLU A 174 -9.21 9.41 -14.65
C GLU A 174 -8.54 8.03 -14.59
N ASN A 175 -7.27 8.01 -14.18
CA ASN A 175 -6.53 6.78 -14.06
C ASN A 175 -6.83 6.11 -12.72
N HIS A 176 -7.21 4.83 -12.77
CA HIS A 176 -7.59 4.03 -11.61
C HIS A 176 -6.94 2.65 -11.66
N TYR A 177 -6.87 2.00 -10.51
CA TYR A 177 -6.31 0.65 -10.35
C TYR A 177 -7.19 -0.44 -10.96
N TYR A 178 -8.48 -0.14 -11.07
CA TYR A 178 -9.48 -0.88 -11.79
C TYR A 178 -10.40 0.13 -12.46
N PHE A 179 -11.03 -0.27 -13.56
CA PHE A 179 -12.02 0.56 -14.22
C PHE A 179 -13.38 -0.09 -14.07
N SER A 180 -14.40 0.72 -13.78
CA SER A 180 -15.76 0.26 -13.63
C SER A 180 -16.70 1.22 -14.34
N ALA A 181 -17.67 0.68 -15.08
CA ALA A 181 -18.73 1.45 -15.69
C ALA A 181 -20.07 0.78 -15.41
N ALA A 182 -20.99 1.55 -14.84
CA ALA A 182 -22.40 1.18 -14.78
C ALA A 182 -23.05 1.39 -16.15
N LEU A 183 -23.95 0.50 -16.52
CA LEU A 183 -24.64 0.52 -17.80
C LEU A 183 -26.11 0.92 -17.62
N PRO A 184 -26.76 1.50 -18.64
CA PRO A 184 -28.17 1.87 -18.54
C PRO A 184 -29.08 0.64 -18.37
N ASP A 185 -30.07 0.73 -17.46
CA ASP A 185 -31.07 -0.33 -17.25
C ASP A 185 -31.89 -0.67 -18.52
N SER A 186 -31.97 0.28 -19.46
CA SER A 186 -32.65 0.11 -20.75
C SER A 186 -31.87 -0.71 -21.76
N LEU A 187 -30.60 -1.05 -21.49
CA LEU A 187 -29.77 -1.82 -22.41
C LEU A 187 -30.36 -3.23 -22.60
N PRO A 188 -30.62 -3.67 -23.85
CA PRO A 188 -31.13 -5.01 -24.10
C PRO A 188 -30.08 -6.06 -23.73
N ALA A 189 -30.52 -7.31 -23.59
CA ALA A 189 -29.59 -8.42 -23.45
C ALA A 189 -28.75 -8.54 -24.73
N CYS A 190 -27.42 -8.61 -24.57
CA CYS A 190 -26.47 -8.64 -25.68
C CYS A 190 -25.58 -9.88 -25.58
N ARG A 191 -25.32 -10.51 -26.73
CA ARG A 191 -24.47 -11.70 -26.81
C ARG A 191 -22.99 -11.39 -26.94
N TYR A 192 -22.66 -10.34 -27.69
CA TYR A 192 -21.29 -9.94 -27.99
C TYR A 192 -20.94 -8.68 -27.22
N TRP A 193 -19.79 -8.69 -26.55
CA TRP A 193 -19.28 -7.58 -25.77
C TRP A 193 -17.81 -7.34 -26.12
N GLN A 194 -17.43 -6.07 -26.22
CA GLN A 194 -16.07 -5.66 -26.51
C GLN A 194 -15.66 -4.52 -25.58
N VAL A 195 -14.46 -4.62 -25.00
CA VAL A 195 -13.77 -3.49 -24.37
C VAL A 195 -12.64 -3.07 -25.30
N GLN A 196 -12.70 -1.84 -25.78
CA GLN A 196 -11.75 -1.27 -26.73
C GLN A 196 -10.91 -0.20 -26.02
N ALA A 197 -9.65 -0.52 -25.73
CA ALA A 197 -8.69 0.41 -25.14
C ALA A 197 -8.34 1.55 -26.10
N THR A 198 -7.77 2.63 -25.55
CA THR A 198 -7.29 3.79 -26.34
C THR A 198 -5.95 3.52 -27.04
N GLY A 199 -5.27 2.43 -26.66
CA GLY A 199 -4.06 1.91 -27.28
C GLY A 199 -3.90 0.42 -27.04
N GLU A 200 -2.66 -0.08 -27.14
CA GLU A 200 -2.33 -1.45 -26.71
C GLU A 200 -2.30 -1.52 -25.18
N ALA A 201 -3.13 -2.38 -24.59
CA ALA A 201 -3.27 -2.54 -23.16
C ALA A 201 -2.96 -3.96 -22.71
N TYR A 202 -2.63 -4.12 -21.43
CA TYR A 202 -2.52 -5.40 -20.77
C TYR A 202 -3.77 -5.61 -19.90
N PHE A 203 -4.68 -6.45 -20.39
CA PHE A 203 -5.91 -6.79 -19.68
C PHE A 203 -5.65 -7.98 -18.78
N ALA A 204 -5.81 -7.79 -17.47
CA ALA A 204 -5.77 -8.88 -16.50
C ALA A 204 -7.12 -9.59 -16.44
N GLU A 205 -8.22 -8.85 -16.22
CA GLU A 205 -9.57 -9.40 -16.19
C GLU A 205 -10.59 -8.43 -16.79
N VAL A 206 -11.60 -8.95 -17.49
CA VAL A 206 -12.81 -8.23 -17.84
C VAL A 206 -14.00 -8.98 -17.26
N LEU A 207 -14.74 -8.31 -16.38
CA LEU A 207 -15.79 -8.89 -15.56
C LEU A 207 -17.12 -8.21 -15.86
N PHE A 208 -18.18 -9.00 -15.94
CA PHE A 208 -19.54 -8.53 -16.20
C PHE A 208 -20.43 -8.87 -15.01
N TYR A 209 -21.18 -7.90 -14.52
CA TYR A 209 -22.08 -8.07 -13.39
C TYR A 209 -23.54 -7.83 -13.81
N ASP A 210 -24.45 -8.61 -13.26
CA ASP A 210 -25.89 -8.43 -13.43
C ASP A 210 -26.44 -7.30 -12.55
N GLY A 211 -27.75 -7.02 -12.67
CA GLY A 211 -28.42 -5.97 -11.88
C GLY A 211 -28.52 -6.25 -10.38
N GLU A 212 -28.21 -7.46 -9.93
CA GLU A 212 -28.12 -7.82 -8.51
C GLU A 212 -26.67 -7.75 -7.99
N GLY A 213 -25.72 -7.30 -8.84
CA GLY A 213 -24.30 -7.21 -8.50
C GLY A 213 -23.57 -8.55 -8.50
N ARG A 214 -24.18 -9.61 -9.07
CA ARG A 214 -23.53 -10.93 -9.16
C ARG A 214 -22.66 -11.01 -10.40
N LEU A 215 -21.49 -11.63 -10.27
CA LEU A 215 -20.61 -11.90 -11.39
C LEU A 215 -21.29 -12.88 -12.36
N ILE A 216 -21.45 -12.46 -13.62
CA ILE A 216 -21.89 -13.31 -14.72
C ILE A 216 -20.74 -14.27 -15.05
N PRO A 217 -21.00 -15.58 -15.23
CA PRO A 217 -19.95 -16.56 -15.48
C PRO A 217 -18.99 -16.15 -16.60
N ARG A 218 -17.69 -16.33 -16.35
CA ARG A 218 -16.57 -15.92 -17.22
C ARG A 218 -16.43 -16.75 -18.52
N ASP A 219 -17.44 -17.55 -18.86
CA ASP A 219 -17.43 -18.46 -20.00
C ASP A 219 -17.64 -17.69 -21.32
N SER A 220 -16.56 -17.11 -21.84
CA SER A 220 -16.53 -16.60 -23.22
C SER A 220 -16.33 -17.76 -24.20
N LEU A 221 -17.22 -17.87 -25.19
CA LEU A 221 -17.14 -18.87 -26.25
C LEU A 221 -15.99 -18.62 -27.23
N LEU A 222 -15.55 -17.37 -27.38
CA LEU A 222 -14.46 -17.01 -28.29
C LEU A 222 -13.10 -16.97 -27.61
N TYR A 223 -13.05 -16.82 -26.28
CA TYR A 223 -11.81 -16.50 -25.60
C TYR A 223 -11.68 -17.27 -24.28
N ARG A 224 -10.68 -18.16 -24.22
CA ARG A 224 -10.23 -18.85 -23.01
C ARG A 224 -8.78 -18.46 -22.72
N GLY A 225 -8.54 -17.17 -22.54
CA GLY A 225 -7.24 -16.62 -22.22
C GLY A 225 -7.31 -15.76 -20.97
N SER A 226 -6.18 -15.15 -20.61
CA SER A 226 -5.95 -14.50 -19.33
C SER A 226 -7.05 -13.52 -18.89
N ALA A 227 -7.66 -12.77 -19.81
CA ALA A 227 -8.70 -11.78 -19.47
C ALA A 227 -10.00 -12.32 -18.84
N PHE A 228 -10.17 -13.65 -18.75
CA PHE A 228 -11.36 -14.30 -18.18
C PHE A 228 -11.03 -15.55 -17.35
N ASP A 229 -9.77 -15.76 -16.95
CA ASP A 229 -9.38 -16.98 -16.24
C ASP A 229 -9.60 -16.88 -14.71
N GLY A 230 -9.95 -15.69 -14.21
CA GLY A 230 -10.16 -15.42 -12.80
C GLY A 230 -8.88 -15.22 -11.99
N ASP A 231 -7.72 -15.14 -12.65
CA ASP A 231 -6.43 -14.84 -12.05
C ASP A 231 -5.99 -13.41 -12.40
N MET A 232 -6.02 -12.53 -11.40
CA MET A 232 -5.64 -11.12 -11.56
C MET A 232 -4.15 -10.89 -11.88
N PHE A 233 -3.31 -11.93 -11.85
CA PHE A 233 -1.88 -11.85 -12.16
C PHE A 233 -1.55 -12.30 -13.58
N THR A 234 -2.43 -13.05 -14.24
CA THR A 234 -2.29 -13.32 -15.66
C THR A 234 -2.79 -12.10 -16.43
N ASN A 235 -2.29 -11.90 -17.65
CA ASN A 235 -2.79 -10.83 -18.52
C ASN A 235 -2.58 -11.18 -19.99
N VAL A 236 -3.28 -10.45 -20.85
CA VAL A 236 -3.12 -10.51 -22.30
C VAL A 236 -2.86 -9.09 -22.83
N ARG A 237 -1.89 -8.99 -23.72
CA ARG A 237 -1.63 -7.78 -24.48
C ARG A 237 -2.55 -7.71 -25.71
N SER A 238 -3.37 -6.69 -25.80
CA SER A 238 -4.26 -6.43 -26.93
C SER A 238 -4.74 -4.99 -26.93
N SER A 239 -5.18 -4.46 -28.06
CA SER A 239 -5.96 -3.21 -28.11
C SER A 239 -7.44 -3.41 -27.74
N ARG A 240 -7.93 -4.65 -27.75
CA ARG A 240 -9.33 -4.97 -27.44
C ARG A 240 -9.53 -6.36 -26.84
N ILE A 241 -10.58 -6.52 -26.04
CA ILE A 241 -11.02 -7.81 -25.49
C ILE A 241 -12.46 -8.06 -25.88
N ASN A 242 -12.73 -9.28 -26.37
CA ASN A 242 -14.07 -9.72 -26.77
C ASN A 242 -14.58 -10.79 -25.81
N ALA A 243 -15.81 -10.60 -25.32
CA ALA A 243 -16.57 -11.63 -24.60
C ALA A 243 -17.77 -12.05 -25.45
N VAL A 244 -17.97 -13.36 -25.59
CA VAL A 244 -19.13 -13.91 -26.30
C VAL A 244 -19.85 -14.89 -25.42
N PHE A 245 -21.06 -14.51 -25.03
CA PHE A 245 -21.92 -15.36 -24.22
C PHE A 245 -22.65 -16.40 -25.08
N ARG A 246 -23.04 -17.52 -24.44
CA ARG A 246 -23.83 -18.57 -25.10
C ARG A 246 -25.18 -18.05 -25.56
N GLU A 247 -25.79 -17.25 -24.72
CA GLU A 247 -27.07 -16.57 -24.95
C GLU A 247 -26.90 -15.07 -24.64
N PRO A 248 -27.73 -14.18 -25.19
CA PRO A 248 -27.69 -12.76 -24.82
C PRO A 248 -27.89 -12.57 -23.32
N VAL A 249 -27.02 -11.80 -22.67
CA VAL A 249 -27.07 -11.52 -21.22
C VAL A 249 -27.34 -10.05 -20.97
N ARG A 250 -28.06 -9.75 -19.88
CA ARG A 250 -28.18 -8.37 -19.37
C ARG A 250 -27.02 -8.11 -18.41
N VAL A 251 -26.29 -7.04 -18.67
CA VAL A 251 -25.18 -6.58 -17.84
C VAL A 251 -25.53 -5.20 -17.30
N ALA A 252 -25.35 -5.02 -15.99
CA ALA A 252 -25.53 -3.73 -15.33
C ALA A 252 -24.20 -3.02 -15.05
N ARG A 253 -23.09 -3.77 -14.95
CA ARG A 253 -21.76 -3.20 -14.71
C ARG A 253 -20.67 -4.00 -15.39
N VAL A 254 -19.72 -3.30 -16.02
CA VAL A 254 -18.47 -3.88 -16.54
C VAL A 254 -17.33 -3.40 -15.66
N VAL A 255 -16.46 -4.32 -15.27
CA VAL A 255 -15.20 -4.02 -14.59
C VAL A 255 -14.04 -4.52 -15.43
N CYS A 256 -12.98 -3.73 -15.52
CA CYS A 256 -11.74 -4.10 -16.19
C CYS A 256 -10.56 -3.91 -15.23
N LEU A 257 -9.78 -4.97 -15.04
CA LEU A 257 -8.53 -4.96 -14.31
C LEU A 257 -7.37 -4.85 -15.32
N PRO A 258 -6.53 -3.81 -15.26
CA PRO A 258 -5.26 -3.82 -15.97
C PRO A 258 -4.32 -4.85 -15.34
N ARG A 259 -3.23 -5.17 -16.04
CA ARG A 259 -2.07 -5.81 -15.41
C ARG A 259 -1.71 -5.05 -14.15
N SER A 260 -1.66 -5.76 -13.02
CA SER A 260 -1.40 -5.16 -11.73
C SER A 260 -0.34 -5.91 -10.93
N ASP A 261 0.19 -5.24 -9.91
CA ASP A 261 1.06 -5.80 -8.87
C ASP A 261 0.29 -6.56 -7.76
N GLY A 262 -1.04 -6.65 -7.85
CA GLY A 262 -1.87 -7.32 -6.84
C GLY A 262 -1.98 -6.58 -5.50
N ASN A 263 -1.61 -5.30 -5.46
CA ASN A 263 -1.67 -4.49 -4.24
C ASN A 263 -2.95 -3.66 -4.10
N GLY A 264 -3.92 -3.89 -4.99
CA GLY A 264 -5.29 -3.39 -4.85
C GLY A 264 -6.08 -4.04 -3.72
N VAL A 265 -7.22 -3.43 -3.41
CA VAL A 265 -8.31 -4.07 -2.67
C VAL A 265 -9.16 -4.88 -3.63
N TYR A 266 -9.46 -6.13 -3.30
CA TYR A 266 -10.17 -7.05 -4.19
C TYR A 266 -11.40 -7.65 -3.49
N PRO A 267 -12.55 -7.74 -4.18
CA PRO A 267 -13.74 -8.39 -3.64
C PRO A 267 -13.46 -9.81 -3.13
N GLY A 268 -14.00 -10.14 -1.96
CA GLY A 268 -13.84 -11.43 -1.31
C GLY A 268 -12.65 -11.54 -0.37
N ASP A 269 -11.63 -10.68 -0.49
CA ASP A 269 -10.50 -10.65 0.45
C ASP A 269 -10.91 -9.98 1.79
N GLU A 270 -10.29 -10.41 2.89
CA GLU A 270 -10.48 -9.81 4.22
C GLU A 270 -9.34 -8.84 4.51
N TYR A 271 -9.69 -7.61 4.89
CA TYR A 271 -8.75 -6.55 5.22
C TYR A 271 -8.90 -6.13 6.68
N GLU A 272 -7.78 -5.76 7.31
CA GLU A 272 -7.73 -5.21 8.66
C GLU A 272 -7.00 -3.86 8.66
N LEU A 273 -7.68 -2.80 9.06
CA LEU A 273 -7.03 -1.51 9.25
C LEU A 273 -6.46 -1.40 10.66
N LEU A 274 -5.18 -1.08 10.74
CA LEU A 274 -4.47 -0.81 11.98
C LEU A 274 -4.08 0.67 12.05
N TYR A 275 -4.02 1.21 13.26
CA TYR A 275 -3.34 2.48 13.54
C TYR A 275 -2.34 2.31 14.67
N TYR A 276 -1.28 3.11 14.67
CA TYR A 276 -0.25 3.05 15.70
C TYR A 276 -0.65 3.92 16.91
N ALA A 277 -0.79 3.29 18.08
CA ALA A 277 -1.09 3.93 19.35
C ALA A 277 0.11 3.86 20.32
N ALA A 278 -0.04 4.42 21.52
CA ALA A 278 1.04 4.44 22.53
C ALA A 278 1.60 3.05 22.88
N ASN A 279 0.78 2.01 22.79
CA ASN A 279 1.14 0.61 23.06
C ASN A 279 1.33 -0.24 21.79
N GLY A 280 1.53 0.39 20.63
CA GLY A 280 1.76 -0.28 19.35
C GLY A 280 0.53 -0.29 18.44
N TRP A 281 0.52 -1.21 17.47
CA TRP A 281 -0.57 -1.37 16.52
C TRP A 281 -1.89 -1.73 17.21
N ARG A 282 -2.96 -1.01 16.88
CA ARG A 282 -4.33 -1.28 17.32
C ARG A 282 -5.25 -1.44 16.12
N SER A 283 -6.12 -2.45 16.19
CA SER A 283 -7.10 -2.75 15.15
C SER A 283 -8.30 -1.80 15.21
N LEU A 284 -8.71 -1.33 14.04
CA LEU A 284 -9.96 -0.61 13.79
C LEU A 284 -11.04 -1.54 13.23
N GLY A 285 -10.78 -2.84 13.22
CA GLY A 285 -11.70 -3.86 12.76
C GLY A 285 -11.27 -4.52 11.45
N ARG A 286 -11.95 -5.61 11.13
CA ARG A 286 -11.77 -6.37 9.90
C ARG A 286 -13.01 -6.22 9.03
N GLN A 287 -12.80 -6.18 7.72
CA GLN A 287 -13.88 -6.12 6.74
C GLN A 287 -13.53 -7.04 5.57
N ARG A 288 -14.53 -7.78 5.09
CA ARG A 288 -14.43 -8.45 3.80
C ARG A 288 -14.83 -7.47 2.72
N ALA A 289 -13.93 -7.20 1.79
CA ALA A 289 -14.21 -6.31 0.68
C ALA A 289 -15.33 -6.89 -0.18
N THR A 290 -16.37 -6.10 -0.44
CA THR A 290 -17.46 -6.45 -1.36
C THR A 290 -17.28 -5.82 -2.73
N ASP A 291 -16.42 -4.81 -2.81
CA ASP A 291 -15.99 -4.15 -4.04
C ASP A 291 -14.45 -3.98 -4.01
N TYR A 292 -13.88 -3.24 -4.96
CA TYR A 292 -12.44 -2.97 -5.05
C TYR A 292 -11.93 -1.90 -4.07
N SER A 293 -12.62 -1.76 -2.95
CA SER A 293 -12.31 -0.83 -1.87
C SER A 293 -12.89 -1.29 -0.53
N VAL A 294 -12.38 -0.70 0.56
CA VAL A 294 -12.90 -0.87 1.92
C VAL A 294 -13.04 0.47 2.61
N ASP A 295 -14.11 0.63 3.39
CA ASP A 295 -14.48 1.89 4.04
C ASP A 295 -14.40 1.78 5.56
N TYR A 296 -13.69 2.71 6.21
CA TYR A 296 -13.58 2.78 7.67
C TYR A 296 -14.06 4.14 8.16
N GLY A 297 -15.12 4.20 8.98
CA GLY A 297 -15.80 5.45 9.35
C GLY A 297 -15.36 6.13 10.65
N ASP A 298 -14.69 5.42 11.57
CA ASP A 298 -14.31 5.92 12.89
C ASP A 298 -12.78 5.84 13.10
N VAL A 299 -12.02 6.41 12.15
CA VAL A 299 -10.57 6.35 12.15
C VAL A 299 -9.99 7.56 12.89
N PRO A 300 -9.15 7.40 13.94
CA PRO A 300 -8.54 8.53 14.63
C PRO A 300 -7.58 9.26 13.69
N ALA A 301 -7.68 10.60 13.58
CA ALA A 301 -6.80 11.41 12.74
C ALA A 301 -5.37 11.50 13.30
N GLY A 302 -4.40 11.94 12.48
CA GLY A 302 -3.02 12.24 12.91
C GLY A 302 -2.13 11.03 13.20
N ALA A 303 -2.65 9.81 13.05
CA ALA A 303 -1.90 8.58 13.34
C ALA A 303 -1.16 8.05 12.10
N LEU A 304 -0.28 7.07 12.33
CA LEU A 304 0.23 6.18 11.28
C LEU A 304 -0.72 4.99 11.13
N TYR A 305 -1.05 4.62 9.89
CA TYR A 305 -1.97 3.54 9.58
C TYR A 305 -1.29 2.41 8.79
N TRP A 306 -1.91 1.23 8.82
CA TRP A 306 -1.47 0.06 8.05
C TRP A 306 -2.69 -0.77 7.65
N LEU A 307 -2.93 -0.92 6.35
CA LEU A 307 -3.99 -1.76 5.81
C LEU A 307 -3.42 -3.15 5.51
N ARG A 308 -3.88 -4.16 6.24
CA ARG A 308 -3.43 -5.53 6.07
C ARG A 308 -4.42 -6.34 5.27
N ASN A 309 -3.95 -7.06 4.26
CA ASN A 309 -4.73 -8.13 3.64
C ASN A 309 -4.51 -9.42 4.45
N ARG A 310 -5.58 -9.95 5.03
CA ARG A 310 -5.58 -11.18 5.85
C ARG A 310 -5.84 -12.44 5.03
N THR A 311 -6.09 -12.30 3.74
CA THR A 311 -6.30 -13.42 2.80
C THR A 311 -5.02 -13.76 2.05
N LYS A 312 -4.36 -12.77 1.43
CA LYS A 312 -3.24 -13.00 0.50
C LYS A 312 -2.29 -11.80 0.40
N GLY A 313 -1.16 -12.01 -0.28
CA GLY A 313 -0.15 -10.99 -0.53
C GLY A 313 0.81 -10.82 0.67
N VAL A 314 1.98 -10.25 0.38
CA VAL A 314 3.04 -10.02 1.39
C VAL A 314 3.58 -8.59 1.36
N GLU A 315 3.19 -7.79 0.37
CA GLU A 315 3.62 -6.40 0.23
C GLU A 315 2.57 -5.46 0.83
N GLU A 316 2.93 -4.76 1.90
CA GLU A 316 2.05 -3.78 2.53
C GLU A 316 2.91 -2.63 3.05
N ARG A 317 2.39 -1.40 2.99
CA ARG A 317 3.09 -0.21 3.49
C ARG A 317 2.24 0.52 4.52
N VAL A 318 2.95 1.14 5.46
CA VAL A 318 2.34 2.10 6.36
C VAL A 318 2.03 3.38 5.60
N PHE A 319 1.01 4.10 6.03
CA PHE A 319 0.59 5.34 5.40
C PHE A 319 0.10 6.36 6.43
N THR A 320 0.18 7.62 6.07
CA THR A 320 -0.55 8.73 6.73
C THR A 320 -1.72 9.14 5.84
N VAL A 321 -2.61 9.98 6.39
CA VAL A 321 -3.73 10.53 5.63
C VAL A 321 -3.55 12.04 5.53
N GLU A 322 -3.48 12.54 4.30
CA GLU A 322 -3.38 13.96 3.95
C GLU A 322 -4.55 14.30 3.01
N ASP A 323 -5.35 15.31 3.35
CA ASP A 323 -6.54 15.72 2.58
C ASP A 323 -7.53 14.59 2.23
N GLY A 324 -7.65 13.60 3.13
CA GLY A 324 -8.52 12.43 2.96
C GLY A 324 -7.94 11.33 2.06
N GLN A 325 -6.70 11.48 1.57
CA GLN A 325 -6.01 10.50 0.75
C GLN A 325 -4.86 9.82 1.50
N ALA A 326 -4.62 8.55 1.20
CA ALA A 326 -3.52 7.79 1.77
C ALA A 326 -2.18 8.19 1.12
N ARG A 327 -1.20 8.53 1.96
CA ARG A 327 0.20 8.76 1.57
C ARG A 327 1.07 7.68 2.19
N PHE A 328 1.63 6.80 1.35
CA PHE A 328 2.47 5.68 1.80
C PHE A 328 3.92 6.10 2.11
N TRP A 329 4.58 5.35 2.99
CA TRP A 329 5.96 5.59 3.46
C TRP A 329 6.87 4.36 3.36
#